data_AF-A0A524DSB0-F1
#
_entry.id   AF-A0A524DSB0-F1
#
_cell.length_a   1.000
_cell.length_b   1.000
_cell.length_c   1.000
_cell.angle_alpha   90.00
_cell.angle_beta   90.00
_cell.angle_gamma   90.00
#
_symmetry.space_group_name_H-M   'P 1'
#
loop_
_entity.id
_entity.type
_entity.pdbx_description
1 polymer ?
#
loop_
_entity_poly.entity_id
_entity_poly.type
_entity_poly.pdbx_seq_one_letter_code
_entity_poly.pdbx_strand_id
1 'polypeptide(L)'
;MKLFTVYENGALRKVEKVDFADHKVFLVDDKKTIFLWYGKKSSQNKRKLSEKRAQKIINARPKGANLEILLQGNEYGRFLTIIDALKKGFSNKNNLEKRKELKIKIDDTLELIEAGITPDFEAEITLNAHTLSEEKKSYEDLCRMLANLQLELISTGKKIKAAEIEKKTIEIYQSSSTYDELCWLIAELRLLKEKKNNA
;
A
#
# COMPACT_ATOMS: atom_id res chain seq x y z
N MET A 1 10.26 -9.98 -0.46
CA MET A 1 11.20 -10.85 -1.19
C MET A 1 12.48 -10.07 -1.48
N LYS A 2 13.66 -10.70 -1.44
CA LYS A 2 14.93 -10.06 -1.77
C LYS A 2 15.58 -10.81 -2.93
N LEU A 3 16.10 -10.09 -3.92
CA LEU A 3 16.72 -10.66 -5.11
C LEU A 3 18.19 -10.28 -5.14
N PHE A 4 19.03 -11.24 -5.50
CA PHE A 4 20.46 -11.03 -5.62
C PHE A 4 21.00 -11.67 -6.89
N THR A 5 21.97 -11.02 -7.51
CA THR A 5 22.86 -11.67 -8.48
C THR A 5 24.10 -12.18 -7.75
N VAL A 6 24.60 -13.36 -8.15
CA VAL A 6 25.81 -13.96 -7.61
C VAL A 6 26.97 -13.76 -8.59
N TYR A 7 28.07 -13.18 -8.11
CA TYR A 7 29.29 -12.98 -8.88
C TYR A 7 30.23 -14.19 -8.80
N GLU A 8 31.27 -14.23 -9.64
CA GLU A 8 32.23 -15.35 -9.68
C GLU A 8 32.92 -15.62 -8.34
N ASN A 9 33.14 -14.58 -7.53
CA ASN A 9 33.69 -14.68 -6.18
C ASN A 9 32.64 -15.06 -5.10
N GLY A 10 31.40 -15.35 -5.51
CA GLY A 10 30.30 -15.67 -4.59
C GLY A 10 29.75 -14.46 -3.83
N ALA A 11 30.11 -13.24 -4.22
CA ALA A 11 29.50 -12.03 -3.66
C ALA A 11 28.04 -11.91 -4.14
N LEU A 12 27.16 -11.51 -3.22
CA LEU A 12 25.76 -11.22 -3.50
C LEU A 12 25.60 -9.72 -3.69
N ARG A 13 25.04 -9.28 -4.82
CA ARG A 13 24.55 -7.90 -4.97
C ARG A 13 23.05 -7.90 -5.13
N LYS A 14 22.39 -7.08 -4.32
CA LYS A 14 20.93 -6.90 -4.37
C LYS A 14 20.56 -6.27 -5.71
N VAL A 15 19.51 -6.78 -6.34
CA VAL A 15 18.94 -6.25 -7.59
C VAL A 15 17.44 -6.07 -7.43
N GLU A 16 16.85 -5.17 -8.22
CA GLU A 16 15.40 -4.92 -8.21
C GLU A 16 14.64 -5.81 -9.18
N LYS A 17 15.30 -6.19 -10.28
CA LYS A 17 14.82 -7.08 -11.34
C LYS A 17 15.92 -8.01 -11.82
N VAL A 18 15.54 -9.12 -12.45
CA VAL A 18 16.46 -10.10 -13.02
C VAL A 18 16.20 -10.31 -14.50
N ASP A 19 17.25 -10.43 -15.28
CA ASP A 19 17.18 -10.66 -16.74
C ASP A 19 17.22 -12.14 -17.13
N PHE A 20 17.49 -13.03 -16.17
CA PHE A 20 17.66 -14.47 -16.41
C PHE A 20 18.66 -14.80 -17.53
N ALA A 21 19.76 -14.04 -17.60
CA ALA A 21 20.82 -14.31 -18.55
C ALA A 21 21.52 -15.66 -18.27
N ASP A 22 21.87 -16.38 -19.33
CA ASP A 22 22.37 -17.76 -19.29
C ASP A 22 23.71 -17.97 -18.56
N HIS A 23 24.52 -16.93 -18.40
CA HIS A 23 25.82 -16.96 -17.69
C HIS A 23 25.72 -16.53 -16.22
N LYS A 24 24.52 -16.13 -15.77
CA LYS A 24 24.27 -15.60 -14.42
C LYS A 24 23.70 -16.66 -13.49
N VAL A 25 23.82 -16.37 -12.20
CA VAL A 25 23.19 -17.10 -11.10
C VAL A 25 22.45 -16.09 -10.24
N PHE A 26 21.20 -16.39 -9.92
CA PHE A 26 20.36 -15.55 -9.08
C PHE A 26 19.97 -16.28 -7.80
N LEU A 27 19.94 -15.53 -6.70
CA LEU A 27 19.42 -15.97 -5.41
C LEU A 27 18.17 -15.15 -5.09
N VAL A 28 17.04 -15.82 -4.93
CA VAL A 28 15.75 -15.21 -4.60
C VAL A 28 15.32 -15.68 -3.22
N ASP A 29 15.18 -14.75 -2.29
CA ASP A 29 14.81 -15.00 -0.91
C ASP A 29 13.35 -14.59 -0.64
N ASP A 30 12.47 -15.58 -0.56
CA ASP A 30 11.03 -15.45 -0.25
C ASP A 30 10.71 -15.70 1.23
N LYS A 31 11.69 -15.53 2.13
CA LYS A 31 11.62 -15.80 3.59
C LYS A 31 11.44 -17.28 3.97
N LYS A 32 10.49 -18.01 3.35
CA LYS A 32 10.24 -19.44 3.58
C LYS A 32 11.13 -20.34 2.72
N THR A 33 11.34 -19.94 1.47
CA THR A 33 12.17 -20.65 0.50
C THR A 33 13.22 -19.70 -0.08
N ILE A 34 14.43 -20.20 -0.23
CA ILE A 34 15.49 -19.57 -1.02
C ILE A 34 15.60 -20.34 -2.33
N PHE A 35 15.41 -19.64 -3.44
CA PHE A 35 15.60 -20.20 -4.77
C PHE A 35 16.97 -19.82 -5.30
N LEU A 36 17.70 -20.80 -5.82
CA LEU A 36 18.91 -20.60 -6.61
C LEU A 36 18.61 -20.92 -8.06
N TRP A 37 18.64 -19.91 -8.91
CA TRP A 37 18.44 -20.09 -10.35
C TRP A 37 19.79 -20.10 -11.07
N TYR A 38 20.04 -21.12 -11.88
CA TYR A 38 21.27 -21.32 -12.63
C TYR A 38 21.06 -21.18 -14.13
N GLY A 39 21.71 -20.17 -14.71
CA GLY A 39 21.80 -20.05 -16.17
C GLY A 39 22.60 -21.21 -16.76
N LYS A 40 22.24 -21.66 -17.97
CA LYS A 40 22.86 -22.84 -18.62
C LYS A 40 24.38 -22.75 -18.73
N LYS A 41 24.93 -21.54 -18.97
CA LYS A 41 26.37 -21.25 -19.13
C LYS A 41 27.05 -20.74 -17.85
N SER A 42 26.37 -20.75 -16.72
CA SER A 42 26.98 -20.33 -15.45
C SER A 42 28.11 -21.28 -15.00
N SER A 43 29.19 -20.71 -14.45
CA SER A 43 30.37 -21.47 -14.01
C SER A 43 30.06 -22.39 -12.82
N GLN A 44 30.71 -23.56 -12.75
CA GLN A 44 30.55 -24.49 -11.63
C GLN A 44 30.98 -23.87 -10.29
N ASN A 45 32.05 -23.06 -10.30
CA ASN A 45 32.52 -22.37 -9.10
C ASN A 45 31.47 -21.40 -8.55
N LYS A 46 30.82 -20.61 -9.43
CA LYS A 46 29.74 -19.70 -9.05
C LYS A 46 28.56 -20.44 -8.43
N ARG A 47 28.14 -21.57 -9.01
CA ARG A 47 27.06 -22.44 -8.47
C ARG A 47 27.39 -22.98 -7.07
N LYS A 48 28.60 -23.52 -6.89
CA LYS A 48 29.08 -24.01 -5.57
C LYS A 48 29.11 -22.90 -4.53
N LEU A 49 29.57 -21.70 -4.91
CA LEU A 49 29.62 -20.56 -4.00
C LEU A 49 28.22 -20.04 -3.68
N SER A 50 27.28 -20.03 -4.63
CA SER A 50 25.89 -19.64 -4.37
C SER A 50 25.19 -20.59 -3.39
N GLU A 51 25.43 -21.90 -3.48
CA GLU A 51 24.90 -22.88 -2.52
C GLU A 51 25.42 -22.62 -1.12
N LYS A 52 26.74 -22.42 -0.96
CA LYS A 52 27.35 -22.07 0.34
C LYS A 52 26.74 -20.79 0.91
N ARG A 53 26.46 -19.78 0.07
CA ARG A 53 25.82 -18.54 0.49
C ARG A 53 24.38 -18.75 0.92
N ALA A 54 23.59 -19.49 0.14
CA ALA A 54 22.20 -19.80 0.47
C ALA A 54 22.11 -20.58 1.79
N GLN A 55 22.96 -21.59 1.98
CA GLN A 55 22.99 -22.37 3.22
C GLN A 55 23.32 -21.51 4.45
N LYS A 56 24.28 -20.57 4.33
CA LYS A 56 24.57 -19.61 5.40
C LYS A 56 23.35 -18.76 5.75
N ILE A 57 22.59 -18.31 4.75
CA ILE A 57 21.37 -17.52 4.97
C ILE A 57 20.28 -18.35 5.65
N ILE A 58 20.15 -19.63 5.29
CA ILE A 58 19.18 -20.57 5.88
C ILE A 58 19.55 -20.85 7.34
N ASN A 59 20.81 -21.19 7.63
CA ASN A 59 21.28 -21.54 8.96
C ASN A 59 21.20 -20.35 9.94
N ALA A 60 21.30 -19.12 9.44
CA ALA A 60 21.13 -17.92 10.25
C ALA A 60 19.67 -17.63 10.64
N ARG A 61 18.67 -18.38 10.12
CA ARG A 61 17.25 -18.17 10.43
C ARG A 61 16.79 -19.02 11.60
N PRO A 62 16.07 -18.43 12.59
CA PRO A 62 15.53 -19.18 13.73
C PRO A 62 14.59 -20.32 13.34
N LYS A 63 13.83 -20.17 12.24
CA LYS A 63 12.84 -21.16 11.77
C LYS A 63 13.31 -22.00 10.58
N GLY A 64 14.57 -21.86 10.17
CA GLY A 64 15.07 -22.42 8.91
C GLY A 64 14.38 -21.84 7.67
N ALA A 65 14.73 -22.38 6.51
CA ALA A 65 14.09 -22.11 5.22
C ALA A 65 14.47 -23.23 4.24
N ASN A 66 13.62 -23.49 3.25
CA ASN A 66 13.90 -24.49 2.22
C ASN A 66 14.86 -23.93 1.17
N LEU A 67 15.73 -24.77 0.61
CA LEU A 67 16.57 -24.44 -0.54
C LEU A 67 16.02 -25.17 -1.78
N GLU A 68 15.72 -24.42 -2.83
CA GLU A 68 15.31 -24.97 -4.12
C GLU A 68 16.29 -24.52 -5.20
N ILE A 69 16.86 -25.46 -5.95
CA ILE A 69 17.78 -25.20 -7.05
C ILE A 69 17.03 -25.40 -8.36
N LEU A 70 17.11 -24.41 -9.24
CA LEU A 70 16.38 -24.33 -10.49
C LEU A 70 17.36 -24.15 -11.64
N LEU A 71 17.23 -25.00 -12.66
CA LEU A 71 18.02 -24.89 -13.87
C LEU A 71 17.22 -24.13 -14.93
N GLN A 72 17.89 -23.25 -15.67
CA GLN A 72 17.26 -22.50 -16.75
C GLN A 72 16.56 -23.41 -17.76
N GLY A 73 15.26 -23.18 -17.97
CA GLY A 73 14.39 -23.99 -18.85
C GLY A 73 13.76 -25.21 -18.17
N ASN A 74 14.13 -25.50 -16.91
CA ASN A 74 13.56 -26.56 -16.08
C ASN A 74 13.04 -25.98 -14.75
N GLU A 75 12.51 -24.75 -14.78
CA GLU A 75 11.86 -24.14 -13.63
C GLU A 75 10.50 -24.79 -13.35
N TYR A 76 10.13 -24.91 -12.07
CA TYR A 76 8.89 -25.59 -11.67
C TYR A 76 8.25 -24.96 -10.43
N GLY A 77 7.05 -25.44 -10.11
CA GLY A 77 6.35 -25.14 -8.87
C GLY A 77 6.10 -23.65 -8.66
N ARG A 78 6.29 -23.19 -7.41
CA ARG A 78 6.07 -21.80 -7.01
C ARG A 78 6.95 -20.82 -7.77
N PHE A 79 8.10 -21.24 -8.29
CA PHE A 79 8.98 -20.33 -9.02
C PHE A 79 8.36 -19.83 -10.34
N LEU A 80 7.65 -20.71 -11.06
CA LEU A 80 6.97 -20.34 -12.31
C LEU A 80 5.94 -19.24 -12.10
N THR A 81 5.29 -19.19 -10.93
CA THR A 81 4.27 -18.16 -10.65
C THR A 81 4.87 -16.79 -10.37
N ILE A 82 6.15 -16.72 -9.98
CA ILE A 82 6.82 -15.47 -9.63
C ILE A 82 7.81 -15.01 -10.71
N ILE A 83 8.21 -15.86 -11.66
CA ILE A 83 9.29 -15.57 -12.62
C ILE A 83 9.05 -14.28 -13.42
N ASP A 84 7.81 -14.02 -13.84
CA ASP A 84 7.46 -12.81 -14.58
C ASP A 84 7.49 -11.57 -13.70
N ALA A 85 7.12 -11.68 -12.43
CA ALA A 85 7.27 -10.60 -11.45
C ALA A 85 8.75 -10.30 -11.18
N LEU A 86 9.60 -11.34 -11.11
CA LEU A 86 11.05 -11.17 -10.94
C LEU A 86 11.68 -10.45 -12.16
N LYS A 87 11.22 -10.74 -13.39
CA LYS A 87 11.65 -10.07 -14.63
C LYS A 87 11.24 -8.60 -14.70
N LYS A 88 9.96 -8.33 -14.40
CA LYS A 88 9.41 -6.96 -14.35
C LYS A 88 10.06 -6.14 -13.23
N GLY A 89 10.54 -6.84 -12.19
CA GLY A 89 11.08 -6.25 -10.98
C GLY A 89 9.98 -5.90 -10.00
N PHE A 90 10.34 -5.89 -8.73
CA PHE A 90 9.52 -5.20 -7.74
C PHE A 90 9.81 -3.74 -7.95
N SER A 91 8.93 -3.06 -8.68
CA SER A 91 8.91 -1.61 -8.63
C SER A 91 8.83 -1.26 -7.13
N ASN A 92 9.91 -0.73 -6.57
CA ASN A 92 9.74 0.25 -5.51
C ASN A 92 8.97 1.38 -6.21
N LYS A 93 7.64 1.27 -6.23
CA LYS A 93 6.78 2.40 -6.57
C LYS A 93 6.95 3.42 -5.45
N ASN A 94 8.08 4.11 -5.44
CA ASN A 94 8.12 5.50 -5.03
C ASN A 94 7.53 6.39 -6.12
N ASN A 95 7.17 5.85 -7.29
CA ASN A 95 6.06 6.35 -8.09
C ASN A 95 4.75 5.72 -7.60
N LEU A 96 4.37 6.02 -6.36
CA LEU A 96 2.98 6.33 -6.15
C LEU A 96 2.77 7.56 -7.03
N GLU A 97 2.08 7.45 -8.16
CA GLU A 97 1.43 8.65 -8.69
C GLU A 97 0.75 9.27 -7.49
N LYS A 98 1.03 10.56 -7.21
CA LYS A 98 0.29 11.25 -6.15
C LYS A 98 -1.17 10.96 -6.41
N ARG A 99 -1.87 10.38 -5.42
CA ARG A 99 -3.32 10.19 -5.50
C ARG A 99 -3.88 11.50 -6.01
N LYS A 100 -4.67 11.45 -7.09
CA LYS A 100 -5.36 12.65 -7.56
C LYS A 100 -6.14 13.19 -6.38
N GLU A 101 -5.86 14.44 -6.01
CA GLU A 101 -6.57 15.09 -4.91
C GLU A 101 -8.07 15.05 -5.23
N LEU A 102 -8.87 14.72 -4.22
CA LEU A 102 -10.30 14.90 -4.34
C LEU A 102 -10.56 16.39 -4.58
N LYS A 103 -11.40 16.70 -5.56
CA LYS A 103 -12.01 18.01 -5.74
C LYS A 103 -13.51 17.82 -5.63
N ILE A 104 -14.17 18.66 -4.84
CA ILE A 104 -15.61 18.61 -4.69
C ILE A 104 -16.22 19.04 -6.03
N LYS A 105 -16.87 18.10 -6.72
CA LYS A 105 -17.50 18.33 -8.03
C LYS A 105 -18.95 18.72 -7.86
N ILE A 106 -19.18 19.96 -7.42
CA ILE A 106 -20.53 20.45 -7.16
C ILE A 106 -21.33 20.64 -8.45
N ASP A 107 -20.70 21.10 -9.54
CA ASP A 107 -21.37 21.43 -10.80
C ASP A 107 -22.13 20.23 -11.38
N ASP A 108 -21.45 19.08 -11.53
CA ASP A 108 -22.05 17.82 -11.99
C ASP A 108 -23.27 17.42 -11.13
N THR A 109 -23.21 17.69 -9.82
CA THR A 109 -24.30 17.36 -8.89
C THR A 109 -25.49 18.32 -9.04
N LEU A 110 -25.23 19.61 -9.22
CA LEU A 110 -26.27 20.62 -9.44
C LEU A 110 -27.01 20.37 -10.76
N GLU A 111 -26.30 20.04 -11.84
CA GLU A 111 -26.91 19.72 -13.14
C GLU A 111 -27.90 18.54 -13.03
N LEU A 112 -27.55 17.49 -12.30
CA LEU A 112 -28.44 16.34 -12.08
C LEU A 112 -29.70 16.73 -11.30
N ILE A 113 -29.55 17.58 -10.28
CA ILE A 113 -30.68 18.07 -9.48
C ILE A 113 -31.61 18.96 -10.33
N GLU A 114 -31.04 19.85 -11.14
CA GLU A 114 -31.79 20.69 -12.07
C GLU A 114 -32.55 19.85 -13.11
N ALA A 115 -32.00 18.71 -13.52
CA ALA A 115 -32.66 17.72 -14.37
C ALA A 115 -33.78 16.93 -13.65
N GLY A 116 -34.03 17.20 -12.36
CA GLY A 116 -35.07 16.55 -11.56
C GLY A 116 -34.67 15.17 -11.04
N ILE A 117 -33.39 14.81 -11.08
CA ILE A 117 -32.88 13.55 -10.55
C ILE A 117 -32.74 13.69 -9.04
N THR A 118 -33.32 12.75 -8.29
CA THR A 118 -33.19 12.71 -6.83
C THR A 118 -31.74 12.43 -6.43
N PRO A 119 -31.12 13.24 -5.56
CA PRO A 119 -29.77 13.00 -5.07
C PRO A 119 -29.65 11.60 -4.45
N ASP A 120 -28.63 10.86 -4.86
CA ASP A 120 -28.19 9.68 -4.15
C ASP A 120 -27.28 10.06 -2.98
N PHE A 121 -26.75 9.06 -2.26
CA PHE A 121 -25.92 9.32 -1.10
C PHE A 121 -24.63 10.08 -1.41
N GLU A 122 -24.01 9.83 -2.58
CA GLU A 122 -22.78 10.53 -2.97
C GLU A 122 -23.07 11.99 -3.33
N ALA A 123 -24.20 12.25 -4.00
CA ALA A 123 -24.70 13.61 -4.23
C ALA A 123 -25.01 14.34 -2.91
N GLU A 124 -25.67 13.67 -1.95
CA GLU A 124 -25.91 14.22 -0.61
C GLU A 124 -24.60 14.61 0.09
N ILE A 125 -23.57 13.75 0.04
CA ILE A 125 -22.25 14.06 0.61
C ILE A 125 -21.63 15.25 -0.10
N THR A 126 -21.67 15.27 -1.44
CA THR A 126 -21.06 16.33 -2.26
C THR A 126 -21.66 17.69 -1.95
N LEU A 127 -22.99 17.81 -1.83
CA LEU A 127 -23.67 19.04 -1.45
C LEU A 127 -23.25 19.53 -0.06
N ASN A 128 -23.22 18.63 0.92
CA ASN A 128 -22.82 18.95 2.30
C ASN A 128 -21.34 19.32 2.41
N ALA A 129 -20.47 18.60 1.69
CA ALA A 129 -19.05 18.86 1.63
C ALA A 129 -18.77 20.23 1.00
N HIS A 130 -19.46 20.57 -0.10
CA HIS A 130 -19.37 21.88 -0.73
C HIS A 130 -19.79 22.99 0.24
N THR A 131 -20.95 22.83 0.89
CA THR A 131 -21.45 23.79 1.88
C THR A 131 -20.43 24.01 2.99
N LEU A 132 -19.86 22.94 3.55
CA LEU A 132 -18.82 23.03 4.57
C LEU A 132 -17.53 23.68 4.05
N SER A 133 -17.18 23.46 2.77
CA SER A 133 -15.99 24.07 2.17
C SER A 133 -16.13 25.60 2.06
N GLU A 134 -17.32 26.09 1.74
CA GLU A 134 -17.66 27.52 1.63
C GLU A 134 -17.65 28.25 2.99
N GLU A 135 -17.80 27.53 4.10
CA GLU A 135 -17.62 28.09 5.44
C GLU A 135 -16.17 28.52 5.73
N LYS A 136 -15.21 28.11 4.90
CA LYS A 136 -13.78 28.50 4.97
C LYS A 136 -13.18 28.35 6.37
N LYS A 137 -13.50 27.25 7.05
CA LYS A 137 -12.92 26.92 8.36
C LYS A 137 -11.42 26.72 8.23
N SER A 138 -10.68 26.83 9.34
CA SER A 138 -9.26 26.49 9.30
C SER A 138 -9.09 24.97 9.08
N TYR A 139 -7.98 24.57 8.48
CA TYR A 139 -7.65 23.15 8.32
C TYR A 139 -7.60 22.42 9.67
N GLU A 140 -7.08 23.08 10.71
CA GLU A 140 -7.06 22.56 12.08
C GLU A 140 -8.47 22.32 12.65
N ASP A 141 -9.40 23.26 12.42
CA ASP A 141 -10.80 23.10 12.84
C ASP A 141 -11.45 21.91 12.15
N LEU A 142 -11.19 21.71 10.85
CA LEU A 142 -11.70 20.53 10.12
C LEU A 142 -11.09 19.23 10.67
N CYS A 143 -9.78 19.19 10.96
CA CYS A 143 -9.17 18.04 11.61
C CYS A 143 -9.84 17.73 12.95
N ARG A 144 -10.12 18.76 13.77
CA ARG A 144 -10.80 18.61 15.07
C ARG A 144 -12.25 18.15 14.91
N MET A 145 -12.97 18.67 13.92
CA MET A 145 -14.33 18.23 13.59
C MET A 145 -14.36 16.75 13.19
N LEU A 146 -13.45 16.34 12.31
CA LEU A 146 -13.33 14.95 11.87
C LEU A 146 -12.95 14.03 13.04
N ALA A 147 -12.01 14.45 13.89
CA ALA A 147 -11.61 13.70 15.09
C ALA A 147 -12.80 13.45 16.03
N ASN A 148 -13.60 14.48 16.32
CA ASN A 148 -14.78 14.37 17.15
C ASN A 148 -15.80 13.38 16.55
N LEU A 149 -16.13 13.51 15.27
CA LEU A 149 -17.10 12.63 14.59
C LEU A 149 -16.63 11.16 14.59
N GLN A 150 -15.36 10.91 14.29
CA GLN A 150 -14.79 9.56 14.31
C GLN A 150 -14.88 8.94 15.71
N LEU A 151 -14.54 9.70 16.76
CA LEU A 151 -14.59 9.21 18.13
C LEU A 151 -16.04 8.96 18.57
N GLU A 152 -16.99 9.85 18.27
CA GLU A 152 -18.41 9.68 18.62
C GLU A 152 -19.04 8.43 18.01
N LEU A 153 -18.67 8.11 16.76
CA LEU A 153 -19.17 6.91 16.09
C LEU A 153 -18.60 5.62 16.72
N ILE A 154 -17.36 5.66 17.18
CA ILE A 154 -16.66 4.51 17.79
C ILE A 154 -17.06 4.33 19.27
N SER A 155 -17.25 5.43 20.02
CA SER A 155 -17.29 5.41 21.48
C SER A 155 -18.67 5.13 22.08
N THR A 156 -19.56 4.40 21.38
CA THR A 156 -20.98 4.15 21.75
C THR A 156 -21.28 4.28 23.25
N GLY A 157 -21.78 5.46 23.68
CA GLY A 157 -22.23 5.72 25.05
C GLY A 157 -21.17 6.18 26.07
N LYS A 158 -19.90 6.33 25.70
CA LYS A 158 -18.84 6.88 26.58
C LYS A 158 -18.58 8.35 26.28
N LYS A 159 -18.44 9.15 27.34
CA LYS A 159 -17.99 10.55 27.26
C LYS A 159 -16.54 10.59 26.78
N ILE A 160 -16.33 11.20 25.63
CA ILE A 160 -15.00 11.38 25.02
C ILE A 160 -14.22 12.44 25.81
N LYS A 161 -12.95 12.17 26.13
CA LYS A 161 -12.10 13.13 26.84
C LYS A 161 -11.49 14.12 25.86
N ALA A 162 -11.33 15.39 26.28
CA ALA A 162 -10.69 16.43 25.47
C ALA A 162 -9.28 16.03 24.99
N ALA A 163 -8.51 15.32 25.84
CA ALA A 163 -7.18 14.82 25.48
C ALA A 163 -7.21 13.77 24.35
N GLU A 164 -8.28 12.97 24.24
CA GLU A 164 -8.42 11.97 23.17
C GLU A 164 -8.75 12.65 21.84
N ILE A 165 -9.60 13.68 21.88
CA ILE A 165 -9.94 14.52 20.72
C ILE A 165 -8.68 15.22 20.21
N GLU A 166 -7.89 15.80 21.11
CA GLU A 166 -6.66 16.50 20.74
C GLU A 166 -5.63 15.54 20.11
N LYS A 167 -5.42 14.37 20.73
CA LYS A 167 -4.55 13.33 20.16
C LYS A 167 -4.98 12.94 18.75
N LYS A 168 -6.29 12.74 18.53
CA LYS A 168 -6.82 12.35 17.23
C LYS A 168 -6.76 13.49 16.21
N THR A 169 -6.95 14.73 16.66
CA THR A 169 -6.81 15.94 15.84
C THR A 169 -5.38 16.03 15.28
N ILE A 170 -4.37 15.84 16.13
CA ILE A 170 -2.95 15.85 15.71
C ILE A 170 -2.66 14.72 14.70
N GLU A 171 -3.19 13.51 14.94
CA GLU A 171 -3.04 12.38 14.02
C GLU A 171 -3.61 12.69 12.62
N ILE A 172 -4.81 13.31 12.57
CA ILE A 172 -5.44 13.71 11.31
C ILE A 172 -4.69 14.88 10.67
N TYR A 173 -4.23 15.85 11.46
CA TYR A 173 -3.48 17.00 10.95
C TYR A 173 -2.19 16.57 10.26
N GLN A 174 -1.49 15.58 10.84
CA GLN A 174 -0.27 14.99 10.29
C GLN A 174 -0.53 14.02 9.14
N SER A 175 -1.80 13.70 8.85
CA SER A 175 -2.16 12.89 7.69
C SER A 175 -1.95 13.67 6.39
N SER A 176 -1.98 12.95 5.27
CA SER A 176 -1.85 13.55 3.92
C SER A 176 -3.20 13.96 3.31
N SER A 177 -4.25 14.07 4.15
CA SER A 177 -5.58 14.51 3.70
C SER A 177 -5.58 15.98 3.29
N THR A 178 -6.24 16.28 2.19
CA THR A 178 -6.45 17.66 1.72
C THR A 178 -7.68 18.30 2.36
N TYR A 179 -7.82 19.62 2.22
CA TYR A 179 -8.98 20.36 2.74
C TYR A 179 -10.32 19.79 2.23
N ASP A 180 -10.43 19.57 0.92
CA ASP A 180 -11.63 19.02 0.28
C ASP A 180 -11.94 17.60 0.78
N GLU A 181 -10.91 16.77 1.00
CA GLU A 181 -11.07 15.44 1.58
C GLU A 181 -11.56 15.49 3.03
N LEU A 182 -11.10 16.45 3.83
CA LEU A 182 -11.63 16.64 5.18
C LEU A 182 -13.09 17.07 5.15
N CYS A 183 -13.47 18.03 4.29
CA CYS A 183 -14.85 18.45 4.12
C CYS A 183 -15.74 17.27 3.70
N TRP A 184 -15.29 16.45 2.76
CA TRP A 184 -16.01 15.28 2.26
C TRP A 184 -16.19 14.21 3.35
N LEU A 185 -15.13 13.85 4.07
CA LEU A 185 -15.20 12.86 5.16
C LEU A 185 -16.09 13.33 6.31
N ILE A 186 -16.04 14.62 6.65
CA ILE A 186 -16.91 15.20 7.68
C ILE A 186 -18.38 15.11 7.25
N ALA A 187 -18.69 15.46 5.99
CA ALA A 187 -20.03 15.37 5.43
C ALA A 187 -20.56 13.93 5.43
N GLU A 188 -19.74 12.97 4.98
CA GLU A 188 -20.08 11.54 5.00
C GLU A 188 -20.41 11.05 6.41
N LEU A 189 -19.53 11.30 7.39
CA LEU A 189 -19.75 10.82 8.76
C LEU A 189 -20.97 11.47 9.43
N ARG A 190 -21.29 12.73 9.12
CA ARG A 190 -22.50 13.40 9.61
C ARG A 190 -23.75 12.70 9.07
N LEU A 191 -23.83 12.47 7.76
CA LEU A 191 -24.98 11.81 7.15
C LEU A 191 -25.14 10.36 7.64
N LEU A 192 -24.05 9.62 7.79
CA LEU A 192 -24.09 8.26 8.37
C LEU A 192 -24.64 8.27 9.80
N LYS A 193 -24.24 9.27 10.61
CA LYS A 193 -24.75 9.42 11.98
C LYS A 193 -26.24 9.76 12.00
N GLU A 194 -26.70 10.65 11.13
CA GLU A 194 -28.13 10.99 10.98
C GLU A 194 -28.96 9.78 10.55
N LYS A 195 -28.50 9.04 9.53
CA LYS A 195 -29.17 7.82 9.06
C LYS A 195 -29.21 6.75 10.15
N LYS A 196 -28.15 6.61 10.97
CA LYS A 196 -28.13 5.70 12.11
C LYS A 196 -29.12 6.10 13.23
N ASN A 197 -29.32 7.40 13.45
CA ASN A 197 -30.25 7.89 14.48
C ASN A 197 -31.72 7.80 14.05
N ASN A 198 -31.98 7.79 12.74
CA ASN A 198 -33.32 7.72 12.15
C ASN A 198 -33.75 6.29 11.77
N ALA A 199 -32.91 5.28 12.02
CA ALA A 199 -33.17 3.87 11.78
C ALA A 199 -33.55 3.15 13.08
#